data_AF-A0A7R9T9C6-F1
#
_entry.id   AF-A0A7R9T9C6-F1
#
_cell.length_a   1.000
_cell.length_b   1.000
_cell.length_c   1.000
_cell.angle_alpha   90.00
_cell.angle_beta   90.00
_cell.angle_gamma   90.00
#
_symmetry.space_group_name_H-M   'P 1'
#
loop_
_entity.id
_entity.type
_entity.pdbx_description
1 polymer ?
#
loop_
_entity_poly.entity_id
_entity_poly.type
_entity_poly.pdbx_seq_one_letter_code
_entity_poly.pdbx_strand_id
1 'polypeptide(L)'
;MPCARQLVCAFPNTNLGEGMTPLSVPLNGKVLRPWCHFELAESSYLSSGRRAVGLPGPGGDTGPLDPMTKVLEFESLGTRVKNTRRFMVLNPTSVAYEFKWDAVSSGPAAPKSAFRCLTSGGTIAPGKKYEM
;
A
#
# COMPACT_ATOMS: atom_id res chain seq x y z
N MET A 1 -1.78 -5.61 -31.85
CA MET A 1 -1.27 -4.28 -32.28
C MET A 1 -0.72 -3.56 -31.05
N PRO A 2 0.53 -3.07 -31.05
CA PRO A 2 1.04 -2.29 -29.92
C PRO A 2 0.24 -0.98 -29.80
N CYS A 3 -0.28 -0.70 -28.60
CA CYS A 3 -0.98 0.54 -28.30
C CYS A 3 0.05 1.68 -28.29
N ALA A 4 0.17 2.41 -29.40
CA ALA A 4 1.02 3.60 -29.48
C ALA A 4 0.33 4.77 -28.77
N ARG A 5 0.92 5.25 -27.68
CA ARG A 5 0.44 6.45 -26.97
C ARG A 5 1.30 7.63 -27.41
N GLN A 6 0.69 8.77 -27.74
CA GLN A 6 1.42 9.98 -28.16
C GLN A 6 1.10 11.14 -27.22
N LEU A 7 2.12 11.92 -26.87
CA LEU A 7 1.98 13.23 -26.26
C LEU A 7 2.05 14.28 -27.36
N VAL A 8 0.96 15.01 -27.58
CA VAL A 8 0.89 16.07 -28.59
C VAL A 8 0.87 17.42 -27.88
N CYS A 9 1.76 18.33 -28.29
CA CYS A 9 1.73 19.70 -27.85
C CYS A 9 0.79 20.51 -28.76
N ALA A 10 -0.16 21.24 -28.17
CA ALA A 10 -1.05 22.14 -28.89
C ALA A 10 -1.14 23.47 -28.15
N PHE A 11 -1.05 24.57 -28.89
CA PHE A 11 -1.27 25.91 -28.38
C PHE A 11 -2.68 26.34 -28.80
N PRO A 12 -3.61 26.50 -27.83
CA PRO A 12 -4.97 26.91 -28.15
C PRO A 12 -4.99 28.22 -28.93
N ASN A 13 -5.86 28.32 -29.93
CA ASN A 13 -6.08 29.53 -30.74
C ASN A 13 -4.87 30.00 -31.56
N THR A 14 -3.93 29.10 -31.86
CA THR A 14 -2.84 29.39 -32.80
C THR A 14 -2.78 28.31 -33.88
N ASN A 15 -2.58 28.74 -35.12
CA ASN A 15 -2.28 27.84 -36.22
C ASN A 15 -0.76 27.71 -36.35
N LEU A 16 -0.31 26.50 -36.63
CA LEU A 16 1.09 26.28 -37.00
C LEU A 16 1.38 26.98 -38.33
N GLY A 17 2.61 27.47 -38.49
CA GLY A 17 3.05 28.05 -39.76
C GLY A 17 2.97 27.04 -40.91
N GLU A 18 2.89 27.51 -42.16
CA GLU A 18 2.86 26.64 -43.33
C GLU A 18 4.05 25.68 -43.35
N GLY A 19 3.77 24.39 -43.54
CA GLY A 19 4.77 23.32 -43.54
C GLY A 19 5.20 22.82 -42.16
N MET A 20 4.74 23.40 -41.06
CA MET A 20 5.02 22.88 -39.71
C MET A 20 4.01 21.80 -39.29
N THR A 21 4.50 20.80 -38.55
CA THR A 21 3.69 19.74 -37.96
C THR A 21 3.65 19.86 -36.44
N PRO A 22 2.56 19.45 -35.77
CA PRO A 22 2.49 19.46 -34.31
C PRO A 22 3.61 18.63 -33.69
N LEU A 23 4.22 19.13 -32.61
CA LEU A 23 5.17 18.35 -31.83
C LEU A 23 4.44 17.15 -31.22
N SER A 24 4.77 15.95 -31.71
CA SER A 24 4.26 14.69 -31.20
C SER A 24 5.41 13.81 -30.74
N VAL A 25 5.36 13.38 -29.48
CA VAL A 25 6.36 12.51 -28.88
C VAL A 25 5.72 11.16 -28.55
N PRO A 26 6.26 10.03 -29.05
CA PRO A 26 5.78 8.72 -28.65
C PRO A 26 6.08 8.50 -27.17
N LEU A 27 5.05 8.15 -26.41
CA LEU A 27 5.19 7.78 -25.00
C LEU A 27 5.23 6.27 -24.89
N ASN A 28 6.24 5.78 -24.16
CA ASN A 28 6.27 4.42 -23.66
C ASN A 28 6.46 4.45 -22.14
N GLY A 29 5.92 3.46 -21.46
CA GLY A 29 6.00 3.34 -20.01
C GLY A 29 6.09 1.89 -19.60
N LYS A 30 6.96 1.60 -18.65
CA LYS A 30 7.03 0.30 -17.99
C LYS A 30 6.72 0.51 -16.51
N VAL A 31 5.82 -0.29 -15.98
CA VAL A 31 5.51 -0.31 -14.56
C VAL A 31 5.71 -1.72 -14.02
N LEU A 32 6.25 -1.82 -12.82
CA LEU A 32 6.21 -3.05 -12.07
C LEU A 32 4.83 -3.19 -11.45
N ARG A 33 4.07 -4.19 -11.88
CA ARG A 33 2.79 -4.51 -11.27
C ARG A 33 3.06 -5.11 -9.89
N PRO A 34 2.45 -4.59 -8.81
CA PRO A 34 2.65 -5.15 -7.48
C PRO A 34 2.01 -6.55 -7.41
N TRP A 35 2.52 -7.40 -6.51
CA TRP A 35 1.94 -8.71 -6.25
C TRP A 35 0.55 -8.62 -5.62
N CYS A 36 0.35 -7.60 -4.79
CA CYS A 36 -0.92 -7.29 -4.16
C CYS A 36 -1.06 -5.78 -3.97
N HIS A 37 -2.29 -5.30 -3.87
CA HIS A 37 -2.59 -3.91 -3.57
C HIS A 37 -3.44 -3.83 -2.31
N PHE A 38 -2.88 -3.22 -1.26
CA PHE A 38 -3.54 -3.00 0.02
C PHE A 38 -4.39 -1.73 -0.04
N GLU A 39 -5.69 -1.87 0.15
CA GLU A 39 -6.63 -0.75 0.28
C GLU A 39 -6.71 -0.35 1.75
N LEU A 40 -5.66 0.36 2.19
CA LEU A 40 -5.50 0.85 3.55
C LEU A 40 -5.64 2.37 3.57
N ALA A 41 -6.31 2.89 4.60
CA ALA A 41 -6.29 4.32 4.87
C ALA A 41 -4.86 4.77 5.16
N GLU A 42 -4.47 5.92 4.64
CA GLU A 42 -3.17 6.50 4.96
C GLU A 42 -3.15 6.96 6.43
N SER A 43 -2.03 6.71 7.09
CA SER A 43 -1.79 7.13 8.47
C SER A 43 -0.52 7.96 8.52
N SER A 44 -0.62 9.10 9.20
CA SER A 44 0.52 9.99 9.47
C SER A 44 1.29 9.59 10.72
N TYR A 45 0.96 8.49 11.41
CA TYR A 45 1.50 8.17 12.74
C TYR A 45 3.03 8.16 12.79
N LEU A 46 3.69 7.60 11.76
CA LEU A 46 5.15 7.59 11.67
C LEU A 46 5.73 8.92 11.17
N SER A 47 5.12 9.53 10.14
CA SER A 47 5.65 10.74 9.50
C SER A 47 5.45 12.03 10.32
N SER A 48 4.45 12.06 11.19
CA SER A 48 4.14 13.20 12.07
C SER A 48 4.93 13.20 13.40
N GLY A 49 5.79 12.21 13.63
CA GLY A 49 6.56 12.09 14.88
C GLY A 49 5.73 11.71 16.11
N ARG A 50 4.46 11.27 15.94
CA ARG A 50 3.61 10.79 17.05
C ARG A 50 4.16 9.52 17.73
N ARG A 51 4.98 8.74 17.03
CA ARG A 51 5.61 7.54 17.57
C ARG A 51 6.74 7.90 18.54
N ALA A 52 6.64 7.44 19.78
CA ALA A 52 7.71 7.62 20.76
C ALA A 52 9.00 6.86 20.36
N VAL A 53 10.15 7.55 20.45
CA VAL A 53 11.46 7.07 19.99
C VAL A 53 11.93 5.80 20.73
N GLY A 54 11.59 5.69 22.03
CA GLY A 54 12.00 4.55 22.86
C GLY A 54 11.15 3.30 22.67
N LEU A 55 10.13 3.32 21.83
CA LEU A 55 9.34 2.11 21.56
C LEU A 55 10.15 1.17 20.65
N PRO A 56 10.26 -0.12 20.98
CA PRO A 56 10.90 -1.09 20.11
C PRO A 56 10.09 -1.28 18.82
N GLY A 57 10.78 -1.57 17.73
CA GLY A 57 10.17 -2.04 16.49
C GLY A 57 9.90 -3.55 16.53
N PRO A 58 9.39 -4.12 15.41
CA PRO A 58 9.09 -5.55 15.32
C PRO A 58 10.28 -6.47 15.63
N GLY A 59 11.51 -6.05 15.29
CA GLY A 59 12.75 -6.79 15.59
C GLY A 59 13.32 -6.58 16.99
N GLY A 60 12.68 -5.76 17.83
CA GLY A 60 13.18 -5.40 19.16
C GLY A 60 14.08 -4.17 19.19
N ASP A 61 14.64 -3.75 18.05
CA ASP A 61 15.49 -2.55 17.98
C ASP A 61 14.70 -1.27 18.24
N THR A 62 15.33 -0.33 18.95
CA THR A 62 14.79 1.01 19.18
C THR A 62 15.24 1.96 18.07
N GLY A 63 14.32 2.80 17.58
CA GLY A 63 14.62 3.77 16.53
C GLY A 63 13.48 3.96 15.53
N PRO A 64 13.74 4.69 14.43
CA PRO A 64 12.75 4.87 13.36
C PRO A 64 12.45 3.52 12.70
N LEU A 65 11.17 3.28 12.41
CA LEU A 65 10.75 2.17 11.57
C LEU A 65 11.03 2.48 10.10
N ASP A 66 11.03 1.44 9.26
CA ASP A 66 11.06 1.61 7.80
C ASP A 66 9.94 2.59 7.38
N PRO A 67 10.25 3.68 6.66
CA PRO A 67 9.24 4.62 6.14
C PRO A 67 8.13 3.97 5.30
N MET A 68 8.38 2.78 4.73
CA MET A 68 7.40 2.02 3.96
C MET A 68 6.42 1.22 4.83
N THR A 69 6.63 1.20 6.16
CA THR A 69 5.71 0.58 7.12
C THR A 69 4.33 1.24 7.04
N LYS A 70 3.31 0.43 6.76
CA LYS A 70 1.91 0.87 6.82
C LYS A 70 1.36 0.74 8.24
N VAL A 71 0.58 1.73 8.67
CA VAL A 71 0.01 1.78 10.04
C VAL A 71 -1.50 1.61 9.97
N LEU A 72 -2.01 0.69 10.78
CA LEU A 72 -3.43 0.49 11.05
C LEU A 72 -3.79 1.17 12.38
N GLU A 73 -4.57 2.26 12.32
CA GLU A 73 -5.01 2.98 13.52
C GLU A 73 -6.37 2.44 14.04
N PHE A 74 -6.43 2.22 15.35
CA PHE A 74 -7.65 1.83 16.06
C PHE A 74 -8.11 2.99 16.93
N GLU A 75 -9.37 3.38 16.77
CA GLU A 75 -10.02 4.29 17.70
C GLU A 75 -10.85 3.45 18.68
N SER A 76 -10.81 3.80 19.96
CA SER A 76 -11.51 3.08 21.01
C SER A 76 -12.01 4.05 22.06
N LEU A 77 -13.25 3.87 22.50
CA LEU A 77 -13.85 4.63 23.58
C LEU A 77 -14.30 3.67 24.69
N GLY A 78 -13.84 3.88 25.93
CA GLY A 78 -14.20 3.05 27.08
C GLY A 78 -13.25 1.87 27.34
N THR A 79 -13.56 1.07 28.37
CA THR A 79 -12.77 -0.10 28.77
C THR A 79 -13.46 -1.40 28.37
N ARG A 80 -12.68 -2.48 28.15
CA ARG A 80 -13.17 -3.82 27.73
C ARG A 80 -13.91 -3.85 26.38
N VAL A 81 -13.69 -2.87 25.52
CA VAL A 81 -14.24 -2.83 24.15
C VAL A 81 -13.36 -3.66 23.21
N LYS A 82 -13.99 -4.48 22.36
CA LYS A 82 -13.32 -5.19 21.27
C LYS A 82 -13.47 -4.40 19.98
N ASN A 83 -12.38 -3.79 19.53
CA ASN A 83 -12.35 -3.08 18.26
C ASN A 83 -11.81 -3.99 17.16
N THR A 84 -12.48 -4.00 16.01
CA THR A 84 -12.04 -4.73 14.81
C THR A 84 -11.85 -3.75 13.68
N ARG A 85 -10.68 -3.80 13.03
CA ARG A 85 -10.41 -3.10 11.78
C ARG A 85 -10.30 -4.14 10.67
N ARG A 86 -10.84 -3.80 9.51
CA ARG A 86 -10.82 -4.60 8.30
C ARG A 86 -10.28 -3.76 7.16
N PHE A 87 -9.60 -4.40 6.23
CA PHE A 87 -9.15 -3.76 5.00
C PHE A 87 -9.18 -4.76 3.84
N MET A 88 -9.13 -4.24 2.62
CA MET A 88 -9.15 -5.07 1.42
C MET A 88 -7.76 -5.23 0.83
N VAL A 89 -7.49 -6.41 0.29
CA VAL A 89 -6.32 -6.66 -0.54
C VAL A 89 -6.76 -7.17 -1.90
N LEU A 90 -6.38 -6.44 -2.93
CA LEU A 90 -6.60 -6.80 -4.32
C LEU A 90 -5.43 -7.62 -4.85
N ASN A 91 -5.72 -8.72 -5.55
CA ASN A 91 -4.78 -9.39 -6.42
C ASN A 91 -4.87 -8.78 -7.85
N PRO A 92 -3.95 -7.89 -8.26
CA PRO A 92 -3.97 -7.30 -9.60
C PRO A 92 -3.40 -8.24 -10.68
N THR A 93 -2.95 -9.42 -10.29
CA THR A 93 -2.29 -10.38 -11.20
C THR A 93 -3.30 -11.33 -11.84
N SER A 94 -2.83 -12.10 -12.81
CA SER A 94 -3.61 -13.15 -13.49
C SER A 94 -3.50 -14.52 -12.81
N VAL A 95 -2.82 -14.62 -11.66
CA VAL A 95 -2.52 -15.88 -10.96
C VAL A 95 -3.00 -15.77 -9.51
N ALA A 96 -3.64 -16.83 -9.00
CA ALA A 96 -4.01 -16.88 -7.59
C ALA A 96 -2.76 -16.99 -6.73
N TYR A 97 -2.76 -16.38 -5.55
CA TYR A 97 -1.71 -16.60 -4.56
C TYR A 97 -2.30 -16.88 -3.18
N GLU A 98 -1.57 -17.67 -2.41
CA GLU A 98 -1.82 -17.90 -1.00
C GLU A 98 -1.01 -16.89 -0.17
N PHE A 99 -1.60 -16.44 0.93
CA PHE A 99 -0.94 -15.56 1.89
C PHE A 99 -1.10 -16.08 3.31
N LYS A 100 -0.17 -15.65 4.17
CA LYS A 100 -0.21 -15.89 5.61
C LYS A 100 0.26 -14.65 6.34
N TRP A 101 -0.38 -14.37 7.47
CA TRP A 101 0.05 -13.36 8.43
C TRP A 101 0.73 -14.04 9.60
N ASP A 102 1.99 -13.69 9.81
CA ASP A 102 2.77 -14.13 10.95
C ASP A 102 3.16 -12.92 11.80
N ALA A 103 3.00 -13.05 13.11
CA ALA A 103 3.45 -12.03 14.04
C ALA A 103 4.97 -12.04 14.08
N VAL A 104 5.59 -10.91 13.77
CA VAL A 104 7.02 -10.71 13.97
C VAL A 104 7.24 -10.50 15.47
N SER A 105 7.74 -11.52 16.17
CA SER A 105 7.88 -11.50 17.63
C SER A 105 9.03 -10.60 18.07
N SER A 106 8.82 -9.80 19.12
CA SER A 106 9.85 -9.04 19.82
C SER A 106 10.67 -9.87 20.84
N GLY A 107 10.83 -11.17 20.59
CA GLY A 107 11.58 -12.10 21.45
C GLY A 107 10.77 -12.66 22.64
N PRO A 108 11.34 -13.63 23.39
CA PRO A 108 10.63 -14.39 24.42
C PRO A 108 10.22 -13.59 25.67
N ALA A 109 10.78 -12.40 25.87
CA ALA A 109 10.47 -11.51 27.00
C ALA A 109 9.37 -10.46 26.68
N ALA A 110 8.83 -10.48 25.46
CA ALA A 110 7.84 -9.49 25.05
C ALA A 110 6.48 -9.71 25.73
N PRO A 111 5.77 -8.64 26.12
CA PRO A 111 4.41 -8.76 26.64
C PRO A 111 3.48 -9.37 25.57
N LYS A 112 2.47 -10.12 26.02
CA LYS A 112 1.43 -10.65 25.13
C LYS A 112 0.79 -9.50 24.33
N SER A 113 0.77 -9.65 23.01
CA SER A 113 0.14 -8.67 22.13
C SER A 113 -1.34 -8.46 22.49
N ALA A 114 -1.77 -7.20 22.55
CA ALA A 114 -3.18 -6.84 22.69
C ALA A 114 -3.97 -7.06 21.38
N PHE A 115 -3.28 -7.34 20.28
CA PHE A 115 -3.85 -7.52 18.95
C PHE A 115 -3.89 -9.00 18.56
N ARG A 116 -4.96 -9.38 17.88
CA ARG A 116 -5.13 -10.70 17.27
C ARG A 116 -5.45 -10.52 15.78
N CYS A 117 -4.67 -11.18 14.93
CA CYS A 117 -5.02 -11.33 13.52
C CYS A 117 -6.15 -12.37 13.42
N LEU A 118 -7.32 -11.95 12.91
CA LEU A 118 -8.47 -12.84 12.72
C LEU A 118 -8.38 -13.62 11.41
N THR A 119 -7.80 -13.00 10.39
CA THR A 119 -7.58 -13.56 9.06
C THR A 119 -6.12 -13.94 8.90
N SER A 120 -5.68 -15.06 9.48
CA SER A 120 -4.24 -15.42 9.51
C SER A 120 -3.69 -15.92 8.18
N GLY A 121 -4.53 -16.16 7.18
CA GLY A 121 -4.12 -16.60 5.84
C GLY A 121 -5.31 -16.86 4.94
N GLY A 122 -5.04 -17.17 3.68
CA GLY A 122 -6.06 -17.47 2.68
C GLY A 122 -5.52 -17.43 1.25
N THR A 123 -6.41 -17.58 0.27
CA THR A 123 -6.07 -17.53 -1.16
C THR A 123 -6.85 -16.43 -1.86
N ILE A 124 -6.14 -15.59 -2.63
CA ILE A 124 -6.76 -14.49 -3.38
C ILE A 124 -6.73 -14.81 -4.87
N ALA A 125 -7.92 -15.04 -5.45
CA ALA A 125 -8.06 -15.33 -6.87
C ALA A 125 -7.66 -14.12 -7.75
N PRO A 126 -7.30 -14.35 -9.03
CA PRO A 126 -6.92 -13.28 -9.96
C PRO A 126 -7.98 -12.19 -10.07
N GLY A 127 -7.57 -10.92 -9.99
CA GLY A 127 -8.46 -9.77 -10.10
C GLY A 127 -9.50 -9.63 -8.98
N LYS A 128 -9.41 -10.44 -7.91
CA LYS A 128 -10.35 -10.39 -6.78
C LYS A 128 -9.77 -9.65 -5.58
N LYS A 129 -10.68 -9.11 -4.78
CA LYS A 129 -10.38 -8.56 -3.46
C LYS A 129 -10.63 -9.61 -2.38
N TYR A 130 -9.89 -9.50 -1.29
CA TYR A 130 -10.02 -10.33 -0.10
C TYR A 130 -10.04 -9.43 1.13
N GLU A 131 -10.98 -9.67 2.05
CA GLU A 131 -11.08 -8.94 3.31
C GLU A 131 -10.12 -9.54 4.33
N MET A 132 -9.33 -8.68 4.98
CA MET A 132 -8.38 -9.04 6.02
C MET A 132 -8.75 -8.39 7.35
#